data_AF-A0A2D7ZQN0-F1
#
_entry.id   AF-A0A2D7ZQN0-F1
#
_cell.length_a   1.000
_cell.length_b   1.000
_cell.length_c   1.000
_cell.angle_alpha   90.00
_cell.angle_beta   90.00
_cell.angle_gamma   90.00
#
_symmetry.space_group_name_H-M   'P 1'
#
loop_
_entity.id
_entity.type
_entity.pdbx_description
1 polymer ?
#
loop_
_entity_poly.entity_id
_entity_poly.type
_entity_poly.pdbx_seq_one_letter_code
_entity_poly.pdbx_strand_id
1 'polypeptide(L)'
;MIPIGDLMQSNHPGYRAFCIGTSMKEVYHPVFFDYCVRVCDTFKRHADEHTSYNQPVVSENSLMKVIDCLKAVSETDEPDEVFPLRESIRDSCYEFMEYCTYMKSRFEQPTSIGRFYDELGQLVLYIACDYAGVEHS
;
A
#
# COMPACT_ATOMS: atom_id res chain seq x y z
N MET A 1 -19.38 -5.54 14.32
CA MET A 1 -19.45 -5.36 12.85
C MET A 1 -18.80 -4.02 12.56
N ILE A 2 -17.66 -3.99 11.85
CA ILE A 2 -16.95 -2.76 11.55
C ILE A 2 -17.60 -2.13 10.30
N PRO A 3 -17.95 -0.83 10.30
CA PRO A 3 -18.44 -0.17 9.11
C PRO A 3 -17.42 -0.25 7.97
N ILE A 4 -17.87 -0.64 6.79
CA ILE A 4 -17.02 -0.77 5.59
C ILE A 4 -16.27 0.55 5.29
N GLY A 5 -16.96 1.68 5.48
CA GLY A 5 -16.38 3.01 5.28
C GLY A 5 -15.22 3.32 6.23
N ASP A 6 -15.19 2.69 7.40
CA ASP A 6 -14.08 2.82 8.35
C ASP A 6 -12.91 1.93 7.93
N LEU A 7 -13.13 0.69 7.48
CA LEU A 7 -12.05 -0.16 6.96
C LEU A 7 -11.37 0.47 5.73
N MET A 8 -12.18 1.03 4.83
CA MET A 8 -11.67 1.72 3.65
C MET A 8 -11.17 3.13 3.96
N GLN A 9 -11.28 3.61 5.20
CA GLN A 9 -10.94 4.98 5.60
C GLN A 9 -11.49 6.04 4.62
N SER A 10 -12.76 5.88 4.21
CA SER A 10 -13.40 6.67 3.14
C SER A 10 -13.48 8.18 3.41
N ASN A 11 -13.36 8.58 4.68
CA ASN A 11 -13.32 9.99 5.09
C ASN A 11 -11.91 10.60 5.00
N HIS A 12 -10.87 9.80 4.76
CA HIS A 12 -9.51 10.27 4.61
C HIS A 12 -9.33 11.01 3.27
N PRO A 13 -8.62 12.15 3.22
CA PRO A 13 -8.45 12.91 1.97
C PRO A 13 -7.81 12.08 0.85
N GLY A 14 -6.91 11.16 1.20
CA GLY A 14 -6.27 10.26 0.23
C GLY A 14 -7.19 9.18 -0.35
N TYR A 15 -8.38 8.94 0.21
CA TYR A 15 -9.38 8.08 -0.44
C TYR A 15 -9.78 8.61 -1.82
N ARG A 16 -9.85 9.94 -1.97
CA ARG A 16 -10.10 10.55 -3.29
C ARG A 16 -8.97 10.28 -4.26
N ALA A 17 -7.73 10.28 -3.79
CA ALA A 17 -6.57 9.93 -4.61
C ALA A 17 -6.68 8.47 -5.07
N PHE A 18 -6.97 7.55 -4.15
CA PHE A 18 -7.26 6.15 -4.48
C PHE A 18 -8.36 6.01 -5.56
N CYS A 19 -9.47 6.75 -5.44
CA CYS A 19 -10.55 6.72 -6.43
C CYS A 19 -10.16 7.26 -7.82
N ILE A 20 -9.13 8.12 -7.93
CA ILE A 20 -8.59 8.58 -9.22
C ILE A 20 -7.82 7.44 -9.91
N GLY A 21 -7.26 6.51 -9.13
CA GLY A 21 -6.55 5.33 -9.64
C GLY A 21 -5.26 5.71 -10.37
N THR A 22 -4.94 5.01 -11.45
CA THR A 22 -3.69 5.18 -12.22
C THR A 22 -3.56 6.54 -12.92
N SER A 23 -4.65 7.31 -13.01
CA SER A 23 -4.64 8.69 -13.53
C SER A 23 -4.24 9.73 -12.48
N MET A 24 -3.77 9.30 -11.31
CA MET A 24 -3.35 10.16 -10.22
C MET A 24 -2.14 11.01 -10.64
N LYS A 25 -2.19 12.30 -10.34
CA LYS A 25 -1.04 13.19 -10.53
C LYS A 25 -0.08 13.05 -9.33
N GLU A 26 1.21 13.22 -9.60
CA GLU A 26 2.29 13.14 -8.59
C GLU A 26 2.05 13.96 -7.33
N VAL A 27 1.44 15.14 -7.45
CA VAL A 27 1.08 16.01 -6.32
C VAL A 27 0.18 15.32 -5.28
N TYR A 28 -0.54 14.27 -5.67
CA TYR A 28 -1.40 13.48 -4.79
C TYR A 28 -0.72 12.24 -4.20
N HIS A 29 0.49 11.87 -4.64
CA HIS A 29 1.19 10.69 -4.13
C HIS A 29 1.39 10.75 -2.60
N PRO A 30 1.82 11.86 -1.98
CA PRO A 30 2.03 11.90 -0.54
C PRO A 30 0.75 11.61 0.26
N VAL A 31 -0.38 12.21 -0.13
CA VAL A 31 -1.67 11.99 0.56
C VAL A 31 -2.24 10.59 0.30
N PHE A 32 -1.88 9.98 -0.83
CA PHE A 32 -2.23 8.59 -1.14
C PHE A 32 -1.42 7.60 -0.28
N PHE A 33 -0.12 7.79 -0.10
CA PHE A 33 0.69 6.91 0.76
C PHE A 33 0.31 7.04 2.24
N ASP A 34 0.04 8.25 2.72
CA ASP A 34 -0.53 8.49 4.06
C ASP A 34 -1.86 7.75 4.26
N TYR A 35 -2.73 7.78 3.24
CA TYR A 35 -3.96 6.99 3.23
C TYR A 35 -3.72 5.49 3.32
N CYS A 36 -2.76 4.95 2.57
CA CYS A 36 -2.43 3.52 2.60
C CYS A 36 -1.97 3.10 4.01
N VAL A 37 -1.09 3.89 4.64
CA VAL A 37 -0.63 3.66 6.03
C VAL A 37 -1.84 3.62 6.96
N ARG A 38 -2.75 4.59 6.83
CA ARG A 38 -3.93 4.69 7.67
C ARG A 38 -4.89 3.50 7.52
N VAL A 39 -5.04 2.98 6.30
CA VAL A 39 -5.82 1.77 6.02
C VAL A 39 -5.20 0.55 6.70
N CYS A 40 -3.89 0.35 6.56
CA CYS A 40 -3.16 -0.74 7.20
C CYS A 40 -3.25 -0.68 8.74
N ASP A 41 -3.05 0.50 9.33
CA ASP A 41 -3.18 0.72 10.77
C ASP A 41 -4.58 0.39 11.28
N THR A 42 -5.60 0.78 10.52
CA THR A 42 -6.99 0.53 10.90
C THR A 42 -7.32 -0.95 10.82
N PHE A 43 -6.91 -1.62 9.75
CA PHE A 43 -7.05 -3.06 9.64
C PHE A 43 -6.35 -3.78 10.79
N LYS A 44 -5.10 -3.41 11.12
CA LYS A 44 -4.32 -4.02 12.19
C LYS A 44 -5.00 -3.88 13.55
N ARG A 45 -5.41 -2.67 13.94
CA ARG A 45 -6.12 -2.44 15.21
C ARG A 45 -7.34 -3.35 15.34
N HIS A 46 -8.09 -3.52 14.25
CA HIS A 46 -9.23 -4.42 14.23
C HIS A 46 -8.87 -5.91 14.26
N ALA A 47 -7.82 -6.31 13.55
CA ALA A 47 -7.32 -7.68 13.57
C ALA A 47 -6.83 -8.09 14.98
N ASP A 48 -6.14 -7.18 15.68
CA ASP A 48 -5.62 -7.38 17.04
C ASP A 48 -6.75 -7.43 18.08
N GLU A 49 -7.81 -6.63 17.93
CA GLU A 49 -8.99 -6.66 18.80
C GLU A 49 -9.78 -7.97 18.71
N HIS A 50 -9.68 -8.71 17.59
CA HIS A 50 -10.52 -9.88 17.29
C HIS A 50 -9.75 -11.21 17.24
N THR A 51 -8.42 -11.21 17.36
CA THR A 51 -7.61 -12.44 17.27
C THR A 51 -6.68 -12.58 18.46
N SER A 52 -6.99 -13.52 19.37
CA SER A 52 -6.02 -14.01 20.36
C SER A 52 -5.04 -14.96 19.65
N TYR A 53 -3.79 -14.51 19.51
CA TYR A 53 -2.59 -15.26 19.10
C TYR A 53 -2.41 -15.64 17.60
N ASN A 54 -1.17 -15.39 17.16
CA ASN A 54 -0.50 -15.90 15.95
C ASN A 54 -1.09 -15.44 14.60
N GLN A 55 -0.93 -14.16 14.28
CA GLN A 55 -0.93 -13.76 12.87
C GLN A 55 0.50 -13.74 12.33
N PRO A 56 0.72 -14.21 11.08
CA PRO A 56 2.02 -14.19 10.46
C PRO A 56 2.53 -12.75 10.32
N VAL A 57 3.86 -12.59 10.46
CA VAL A 57 4.61 -11.35 10.18
C VAL A 57 4.62 -11.13 8.66
N VAL A 58 3.45 -11.03 8.03
CA VAL A 58 3.37 -10.62 6.63
C VAL A 58 3.68 -9.14 6.63
N SER A 59 4.90 -8.85 6.18
CA SER A 59 5.64 -7.58 6.15
C SER A 59 4.78 -6.32 6.38
N GLU A 60 4.43 -6.04 7.63
CA GLU A 60 3.78 -4.79 8.07
C GLU A 60 4.63 -3.57 7.64
N ASN A 61 5.93 -3.78 7.51
CA ASN A 61 6.89 -2.76 7.14
C ASN A 61 7.06 -2.59 5.62
N SER A 62 6.42 -3.41 4.77
CA SER A 62 6.56 -3.33 3.31
C SER A 62 6.19 -1.96 2.76
N LEU A 63 5.05 -1.40 3.17
CA LEU A 63 4.63 -0.06 2.77
C LEU A 63 5.60 1.03 3.23
N MET A 64 6.11 0.92 4.45
CA MET A 64 7.10 1.87 4.97
C MET A 64 8.41 1.79 4.21
N LYS A 65 8.88 0.58 3.88
CA LYS A 65 10.04 0.37 3.01
C LYS A 65 9.82 1.02 1.63
N VAL A 66 8.64 0.85 1.02
CA VAL A 66 8.31 1.53 -0.25
C VAL A 66 8.46 3.04 -0.10
N ILE A 67 7.87 3.64 0.93
CA ILE A 67 7.93 5.09 1.18
C ILE A 67 9.38 5.55 1.40
N ASP A 68 10.16 4.81 2.18
CA ASP A 68 11.55 5.16 2.47
C ASP A 68 12.45 5.04 1.25
N CYS A 69 12.27 4.01 0.42
CA CYS A 69 13.00 3.88 -0.84
C CYS A 69 12.60 4.95 -1.85
N LEU A 70 11.32 5.35 -1.93
CA LEU A 70 10.88 6.45 -2.81
C LEU A 70 11.52 7.78 -2.40
N LYS A 71 11.66 8.04 -1.09
CA LYS A 71 12.39 9.20 -0.58
C LYS A 71 13.86 9.13 -0.97
N ALA A 72 14.52 7.99 -0.75
CA ALA A 72 15.92 7.81 -1.10
C ALA A 72 16.17 8.03 -2.60
N VAL A 73 15.32 7.49 -3.49
CA VAL A 73 15.42 7.71 -4.94
C VAL A 73 15.25 9.18 -5.32
N SER A 74 14.48 9.95 -4.55
CA SER A 74 14.32 11.40 -4.80
C SER A 74 15.53 12.24 -4.38
N GLU A 75 16.46 11.66 -3.61
CA GLU A 75 17.62 12.35 -3.05
C GLU A 75 18.92 12.11 -3.83
N THR A 76 18.94 11.16 -4.77
CA THR A 76 20.13 10.77 -5.54
C THR A 76 19.79 10.46 -6.99
N ASP A 77 20.66 10.87 -7.91
CA ASP A 77 20.62 10.54 -9.33
C ASP A 77 21.78 9.60 -9.75
N GLU A 78 22.61 9.19 -8.79
CA GLU A 78 23.77 8.31 -9.03
C GLU A 78 23.30 6.88 -9.37
N PRO A 79 23.63 6.35 -10.56
CA PRO A 79 23.12 5.05 -11.02
C PRO A 79 23.39 3.89 -10.07
N ASP A 80 24.56 3.88 -9.43
CA ASP A 80 24.98 2.83 -8.48
C ASP A 80 24.14 2.83 -7.20
N GLU A 81 23.47 3.94 -6.88
CA GLU A 81 22.54 4.07 -5.75
C GLU A 81 21.09 3.87 -6.19
N VAL A 82 20.71 4.41 -7.37
CA VAL A 82 19.35 4.36 -7.90
C VAL A 82 18.93 2.94 -8.31
N PHE A 83 19.80 2.15 -8.94
CA PHE A 83 19.42 0.81 -9.41
C PHE A 83 19.08 -0.17 -8.26
N PRO A 84 19.87 -0.27 -7.19
CA PRO A 84 19.49 -1.07 -6.03
C PRO A 84 18.18 -0.60 -5.37
N LEU A 85 17.97 0.72 -5.30
CA LEU A 85 16.73 1.28 -4.74
C LEU A 85 15.50 0.90 -5.58
N ARG A 86 15.61 0.93 -6.91
CA ARG A 86 14.54 0.49 -7.83
C ARG A 86 14.16 -0.97 -7.61
N GLU A 87 15.13 -1.85 -7.44
CA GLU A 87 14.90 -3.26 -7.12
C GLU A 87 14.20 -3.40 -5.76
N SER A 88 14.70 -2.67 -4.74
CA SER A 88 14.10 -2.68 -3.41
C SER A 88 12.66 -2.15 -3.38
N ILE A 89 12.34 -1.13 -4.19
CA ILE A 89 10.97 -0.62 -4.36
C ILE A 89 10.08 -1.71 -4.94
N ARG A 90 10.50 -2.36 -6.02
CA ARG A 90 9.73 -3.43 -6.67
C ARG A 90 9.43 -4.57 -5.71
N ASP A 91 10.45 -5.06 -5.02
CA ASP A 91 10.31 -6.19 -4.08
C ASP A 91 9.40 -5.81 -2.89
N SER A 92 9.58 -4.60 -2.34
CA SER A 92 8.73 -4.09 -1.27
C SER A 92 7.28 -3.89 -1.70
N CYS A 93 7.03 -3.50 -2.96
CA CYS A 93 5.69 -3.42 -3.52
C CYS A 93 5.04 -4.80 -3.64
N TYR A 94 5.78 -5.83 -4.06
CA TYR A 94 5.26 -7.20 -4.08
C TYR A 94 4.97 -7.73 -2.67
N GLU A 95 5.86 -7.49 -1.69
CA GLU A 95 5.57 -7.78 -0.27
C GLU A 95 4.27 -7.09 0.19
N PHE A 96 4.07 -5.83 -0.21
CA PHE A 96 2.86 -5.09 0.14
C PHE A 96 1.59 -5.64 -0.55
N MET A 97 1.70 -6.10 -1.79
CA MET A 97 0.60 -6.78 -2.49
C MET A 97 0.22 -8.10 -1.80
N GLU A 98 1.19 -8.87 -1.34
CA GLU A 98 0.95 -10.07 -0.53
C GLU A 98 0.24 -9.71 0.78
N TYR A 99 0.65 -8.61 1.44
CA TYR A 99 -0.04 -8.11 2.61
C TYR A 99 -1.48 -7.68 2.31
N CYS A 100 -1.75 -7.05 1.18
CA CYS A 100 -3.10 -6.73 0.73
C CYS A 100 -3.94 -7.98 0.47
N THR A 101 -3.34 -9.02 -0.12
CA THR A 101 -3.99 -10.33 -0.32
C THR A 101 -4.33 -10.98 1.02
N TYR A 102 -3.44 -10.86 2.00
CA TYR A 102 -3.69 -11.28 3.37
C TYR A 102 -4.87 -10.52 3.99
N MET A 103 -4.90 -9.19 3.90
CA MET A 103 -6.00 -8.36 4.41
C MET A 103 -7.34 -8.77 3.80
N LYS A 104 -7.38 -8.95 2.47
CA LYS A 104 -8.54 -9.48 1.74
C LYS A 104 -9.02 -10.82 2.29
N SER A 105 -8.11 -11.76 2.56
CA SER A 105 -8.46 -13.11 3.01
C SER A 105 -9.23 -13.16 4.34
N ARG A 106 -9.18 -12.08 5.12
CA ARG A 106 -9.92 -11.95 6.39
C ARG A 106 -11.39 -11.62 6.21
N PHE A 107 -11.86 -11.38 4.98
CA PHE A 107 -13.24 -11.03 4.68
C PHE A 107 -13.85 -12.03 3.69
N GLU A 108 -14.82 -12.81 4.14
CA GLU A 108 -15.62 -13.67 3.26
C GLU A 108 -16.69 -12.86 2.51
N GLN A 109 -17.30 -11.88 3.19
CA GLN A 109 -18.28 -10.94 2.64
C GLN A 109 -18.24 -9.60 3.40
N PRO A 110 -18.60 -8.48 2.75
CA PRO A 110 -18.90 -8.35 1.32
C PRO A 110 -17.64 -8.37 0.45
N THR A 111 -17.79 -8.89 -0.79
CA THR A 111 -16.69 -9.04 -1.76
C THR A 111 -16.05 -7.71 -2.17
N SER A 112 -16.77 -6.59 -2.01
CA SER A 112 -16.26 -5.24 -2.27
C SER A 112 -15.05 -4.88 -1.40
N ILE A 113 -14.96 -5.40 -0.18
CA ILE A 113 -13.81 -5.17 0.71
C ILE A 113 -12.58 -5.91 0.19
N GLY A 114 -12.74 -7.17 -0.22
CA GLY A 114 -11.65 -7.94 -0.79
C GLY A 114 -11.09 -7.28 -2.05
N ARG A 115 -11.99 -6.85 -2.94
CA ARG A 115 -11.62 -6.10 -4.15
C ARG A 115 -10.88 -4.80 -3.84
N PHE A 116 -11.31 -4.07 -2.81
CA PHE A 116 -10.64 -2.86 -2.38
C PHE A 116 -9.17 -3.10 -2.01
N TYR A 117 -8.85 -4.13 -1.23
CA TYR A 117 -7.45 -4.42 -0.88
C TYR A 117 -6.62 -4.87 -2.08
N ASP A 118 -7.18 -5.67 -3.00
CA ASP A 118 -6.49 -6.00 -4.25
C ASP A 118 -6.14 -4.73 -5.05
N GLU A 119 -7.10 -3.82 -5.22
CA GLU A 119 -6.92 -2.56 -5.94
C GLU A 119 -5.92 -1.64 -5.23
N LEU A 120 -5.89 -1.63 -3.89
CA LEU A 120 -4.94 -0.85 -3.11
C LEU A 120 -3.50 -1.30 -3.36
N GLY A 121 -3.23 -2.60 -3.29
CA GLY A 121 -1.91 -3.16 -3.53
C GLY A 121 -1.43 -2.92 -4.96
N GLN A 122 -2.31 -3.12 -5.94
CA GLN A 122 -2.01 -2.87 -7.36
C GLN A 122 -1.71 -1.39 -7.61
N LEU A 123 -2.45 -0.47 -7.00
CA LEU A 123 -2.24 0.96 -7.19
C LEU A 123 -0.93 1.42 -6.55
N VAL A 124 -0.55 0.90 -5.38
CA VAL A 124 0.76 1.18 -4.78
C VAL A 124 1.89 0.70 -5.68
N LEU A 125 1.83 -0.53 -6.20
CA LEU A 125 2.83 -1.04 -7.14
C LEU A 125 2.93 -0.14 -8.38
N TYR A 126 1.80 0.23 -8.99
CA TYR A 126 1.77 1.08 -10.17
C TYR A 126 2.44 2.44 -9.90
N ILE A 127 1.99 3.15 -8.85
CA ILE A 127 2.48 4.50 -8.53
C ILE A 127 3.95 4.48 -8.10
N ALA A 128 4.37 3.51 -7.29
CA ALA A 128 5.74 3.43 -6.82
C ALA A 128 6.72 3.07 -7.95
N CYS A 129 6.36 2.12 -8.82
CA CYS A 129 7.19 1.78 -9.97
C CYS A 129 7.24 2.90 -11.01
N ASP A 130 6.12 3.57 -11.30
CA ASP A 130 6.06 4.71 -12.21
C ASP A 130 6.95 5.85 -11.71
N TYR A 131 6.83 6.21 -10.42
CA TYR A 131 7.67 7.24 -9.80
C TYR A 131 9.17 6.87 -9.82
N ALA A 132 9.49 5.60 -9.58
CA ALA A 132 10.88 5.13 -9.56
C ALA A 132 11.47 4.88 -10.95
N GLY A 133 10.67 4.95 -12.02
CA GLY A 133 11.10 4.61 -13.38
C GLY A 133 11.44 3.13 -13.54
N VAL A 134 10.68 2.24 -12.90
CA VAL A 134 10.84 0.78 -12.97
C VAL A 134 9.90 0.22 -14.03
N GLU A 135 10.43 -0.54 -15.00
CA GLU A 135 9.62 -1.18 -16.03
C GLU A 135 8.71 -2.28 -15.44
N HIS A 136 7.42 -2.24 -15.79
CA HIS A 136 6.45 -3.30 -15.48
C HIS A 136 6.74 -4.52 -16.38
N SER A 137 7.54 -5.47 -15.89
CA SER A 137 7.81 -6.75 -16.57
C SER A 137 7.04 -7.90 -15.92
#